data_AF-A0A519XU17-F1
#
_entry.id   AF-A0A519XU17-F1
#
_cell.length_a   1.000
_cell.length_b   1.000
_cell.length_c   1.000
_cell.angle_alpha   90.00
_cell.angle_beta   90.00
_cell.angle_gamma   90.00
#
_symmetry.space_group_name_H-M   'P 1'
#
loop_
_entity.id
_entity.type
_entity.pdbx_description
1 polymer ?
#
loop_
_entity_poly.entity_id
_entity_poly.type
_entity_poly.pdbx_seq_one_letter_code
_entity_poly.pdbx_strand_id
1 'polypeptide(L)'
;VLDVLSHLNKPSAAGYDQEGGSPMKIFYTDQVFFNGQPVALVVADTFERATYAATLVKVSYEKAAFNTDFKKSVADASVAKKQGQPPYVRGVADAYKTAEVKIEQTYEMPVETHNPMELHGIIADWRTNDQVTVYAKTQGVKAAQATIANVFKIPQENIQVKSEFVGGGFGMALRTWPLEIATIMASKQVKRPVKLVITRDQMFTMVGNRPAAYQKIGLGATKDGKITGITHTAFGQTSTYENFTEGVVTMSKFMYASENVNTNYYVVPLDMSVPIWMRGPGEATGAFALESAIDEMAYALDMDPLEFRMKNDPETDPMKNIPFSSKNIKEAYKLGADKIGWSNRKNKPGSIADGSWKIGYGVSIGVFNASRGRATVKGILKADGSLVLQSATSDIGPGTGTGMTLIASRLMNIPVEKITFELGDSSLPPAPSQGGSTTLSTVGTAVNDVCVSLKSTIAELAANANMDATSNFVEVLKKN
;
A
#
# COMPACT_ATOMS: atom_id res chain seq x y z
N VAL A 1 -21.12 -24.30 21.18
CA VAL A 1 -20.81 -23.99 19.76
C VAL A 1 -22.12 -23.65 19.10
N LEU A 2 -22.17 -22.56 18.33
CA LEU A 2 -23.36 -22.13 17.61
C LEU A 2 -23.39 -22.75 16.22
N ASP A 3 -22.26 -22.74 15.51
CA ASP A 3 -22.15 -23.34 14.18
C ASP A 3 -20.69 -23.58 13.77
N VAL A 4 -20.49 -24.35 12.71
CA VAL A 4 -19.19 -24.56 12.03
C VAL A 4 -19.40 -24.40 10.53
N LEU A 5 -18.82 -23.35 9.95
CA LEU A 5 -18.92 -23.05 8.53
C LEU A 5 -17.74 -23.68 7.78
N SER A 6 -18.00 -24.24 6.61
CA SER A 6 -17.01 -24.79 5.67
C SER A 6 -17.54 -24.72 4.24
N HIS A 7 -16.81 -25.29 3.27
CA HIS A 7 -17.29 -25.37 1.90
C HIS A 7 -18.59 -26.20 1.74
N LEU A 8 -18.91 -27.05 2.72
CA LEU A 8 -20.09 -27.93 2.70
C LEU A 8 -21.40 -27.22 3.07
N ASN A 9 -21.32 -26.18 3.89
CA ASN A 9 -22.50 -25.60 4.54
C ASN A 9 -22.48 -24.07 4.68
N LYS A 10 -21.51 -23.38 4.04
CA LYS A 10 -21.49 -21.91 4.04
C LYS A 10 -22.82 -21.35 3.49
N PRO A 11 -23.29 -20.19 3.98
CA PRO A 11 -24.38 -19.47 3.34
C PRO A 11 -24.01 -19.03 1.93
N SER A 12 -25.02 -18.85 1.08
CA SER A 12 -24.79 -18.30 -0.27
C SER A 12 -24.24 -16.87 -0.18
N ALA A 13 -23.27 -16.61 -1.05
CA ALA A 13 -22.77 -15.28 -1.39
C ALA A 13 -22.68 -15.23 -2.92
N ALA A 14 -23.71 -14.68 -3.56
CA ALA A 14 -23.94 -14.81 -5.01
C ALA A 14 -22.75 -14.36 -5.89
N GLY A 15 -21.97 -13.37 -5.46
CA GLY A 15 -20.75 -12.95 -6.15
C GLY A 15 -19.60 -13.96 -6.10
N TYR A 16 -19.66 -14.93 -5.20
CA TYR A 16 -18.73 -16.05 -5.12
C TYR A 16 -19.20 -17.29 -5.88
N ASP A 17 -20.46 -17.39 -6.32
CA ASP A 17 -21.02 -18.64 -6.84
C ASP A 17 -20.45 -19.05 -8.21
N GLN A 18 -19.87 -18.13 -8.98
CA GLN A 18 -19.18 -18.45 -10.25
C GLN A 18 -17.89 -19.24 -10.01
N GLU A 19 -17.57 -20.22 -10.86
CA GLU A 19 -16.31 -20.97 -10.76
C GLU A 19 -15.08 -20.12 -11.12
N GLY A 20 -14.00 -20.32 -10.37
CA GLY A 20 -12.74 -19.63 -10.58
C GLY A 20 -12.79 -18.11 -10.35
N GLY A 21 -11.75 -17.42 -10.84
CA GLY A 21 -11.63 -15.96 -10.75
C GLY A 21 -10.88 -15.44 -9.53
N SER A 22 -10.48 -14.18 -9.61
CA SER A 22 -9.86 -13.40 -8.53
C SER A 22 -10.89 -12.40 -7.96
N PRO A 23 -10.86 -12.11 -6.65
CA PRO A 23 -9.97 -12.65 -5.62
C PRO A 23 -10.33 -14.08 -5.17
N MET A 24 -9.42 -14.74 -4.43
CA MET A 24 -9.71 -16.01 -3.74
C MET A 24 -11.03 -15.98 -2.96
N LYS A 25 -11.84 -17.02 -3.14
CA LYS A 25 -13.15 -17.19 -2.52
C LYS A 25 -13.07 -18.17 -1.35
N ILE A 26 -13.31 -17.69 -0.13
CA ILE A 26 -13.27 -18.52 1.07
C ILE A 26 -14.40 -19.58 1.03
N PHE A 27 -14.09 -20.81 1.43
CA PHE A 27 -15.06 -21.92 1.50
C PHE A 27 -15.83 -22.17 0.19
N TYR A 28 -15.27 -21.81 -0.96
CA TYR A 28 -15.93 -22.01 -2.25
C TYR A 28 -15.72 -23.42 -2.81
N THR A 29 -14.56 -24.01 -2.53
CA THR A 29 -14.11 -25.30 -3.04
C THR A 29 -13.48 -26.09 -1.89
N ASP A 30 -13.31 -27.40 -2.10
CA ASP A 30 -12.56 -28.31 -1.24
C ASP A 30 -11.03 -28.20 -1.43
N GLN A 31 -10.58 -27.46 -2.45
CA GLN A 31 -9.15 -27.26 -2.74
C GLN A 31 -8.46 -26.32 -1.74
N VAL A 32 -7.23 -26.68 -1.39
CA VAL A 32 -6.35 -25.89 -0.52
C VAL A 32 -5.15 -25.42 -1.34
N PHE A 33 -4.99 -24.10 -1.48
CA PHE A 33 -3.99 -23.51 -2.38
C PHE A 33 -2.67 -23.14 -1.68
N PHE A 34 -2.69 -22.99 -0.35
CA PHE A 34 -1.49 -22.62 0.41
C PHE A 34 -1.58 -23.11 1.86
N ASN A 35 -0.41 -23.30 2.47
CA ASN A 35 -0.31 -23.60 3.89
C ASN A 35 -0.83 -22.42 4.73
N GLY A 36 -1.75 -22.68 5.66
CA GLY A 36 -2.41 -21.65 6.48
C GLY A 36 -3.75 -21.15 5.93
N GLN A 37 -4.24 -21.69 4.80
CA GLN A 37 -5.60 -21.43 4.33
C GLN A 37 -6.64 -22.03 5.30
N PRO A 38 -7.64 -21.26 5.76
CA PRO A 38 -8.67 -21.79 6.64
C PRO A 38 -9.63 -22.68 5.85
N VAL A 39 -9.92 -23.86 6.42
CA VAL A 39 -10.84 -24.85 5.84
C VAL A 39 -12.22 -24.87 6.53
N ALA A 40 -12.31 -24.30 7.73
CA ALA A 40 -13.54 -24.10 8.46
C ALA A 40 -13.48 -22.84 9.35
N LEU A 41 -14.64 -22.32 9.75
CA LEU A 41 -14.81 -21.25 10.73
C LEU A 41 -15.79 -21.71 11.82
N VAL A 42 -15.31 -21.83 13.05
CA VAL A 42 -16.13 -22.20 14.20
C VAL A 42 -16.67 -20.95 14.89
N VAL A 43 -17.98 -20.94 15.15
CA VAL A 43 -18.68 -19.84 15.83
C VAL A 43 -19.20 -20.35 17.16
N ALA A 44 -18.92 -19.64 18.25
CA ALA A 44 -19.44 -19.94 19.57
C ALA A 44 -19.79 -18.66 20.34
N ASP A 45 -20.42 -18.82 21.49
CA ASP A 45 -20.82 -17.74 22.39
C ASP A 45 -19.68 -17.21 23.27
N THR A 46 -18.53 -17.88 23.26
CA THR A 46 -17.28 -17.46 23.93
C THR A 46 -16.07 -17.79 23.06
N PHE A 47 -14.98 -17.05 23.23
CA PHE A 47 -13.74 -17.26 22.50
C PHE A 47 -13.14 -18.64 22.83
N GLU A 48 -13.15 -19.03 24.10
CA GLU A 48 -12.61 -20.30 24.59
C GLU A 48 -13.32 -21.49 23.97
N ARG A 49 -14.66 -21.44 23.87
CA ARG A 49 -15.44 -22.49 23.20
C ARG A 49 -15.18 -22.54 21.70
N ALA A 50 -15.04 -21.39 21.04
CA ALA A 50 -14.75 -21.34 19.61
C ALA A 50 -13.37 -21.96 19.32
N THR A 51 -12.34 -21.54 20.05
CA THR A 51 -10.97 -22.05 19.90
C THR A 51 -10.86 -23.52 20.25
N TYR A 52 -11.47 -23.97 21.36
CA TYR A 52 -11.48 -25.39 21.70
C TYR A 52 -12.20 -26.23 20.65
N ALA A 53 -13.39 -25.82 20.21
CA ALA A 53 -14.14 -26.55 19.21
C ALA A 53 -13.46 -26.57 17.83
N ALA A 54 -12.67 -25.54 17.47
CA ALA A 54 -11.83 -25.56 16.29
C ALA A 54 -10.79 -26.71 16.32
N THR A 55 -10.27 -27.07 17.50
CA THR A 55 -9.35 -28.23 17.65
C THR A 55 -10.03 -29.59 17.42
N LEU A 56 -11.36 -29.63 17.51
CA LEU A 56 -12.15 -30.85 17.32
C LEU A 56 -12.53 -31.11 15.85
N VAL A 57 -12.31 -30.12 14.97
CA VAL A 57 -12.58 -30.25 13.53
C VAL A 57 -11.60 -31.26 12.93
N LYS A 58 -12.13 -32.33 12.34
CA LYS A 58 -11.34 -33.36 11.66
C LYS A 58 -11.42 -33.14 10.15
N VAL A 59 -10.26 -33.08 9.50
CA VAL A 59 -10.14 -32.89 8.05
C VAL A 59 -9.25 -33.99 7.50
N SER A 60 -9.68 -34.60 6.39
CA SER A 60 -8.87 -35.55 5.62
C SER A 60 -8.41 -34.86 4.34
N TYR A 61 -7.14 -35.03 3.99
CA TYR A 61 -6.54 -34.39 2.83
C TYR A 61 -6.07 -35.43 1.83
N GLU A 62 -6.38 -35.21 0.55
CA GLU A 62 -5.65 -35.82 -0.55
C GLU A 62 -4.47 -34.91 -0.89
N LYS A 63 -3.25 -35.41 -0.71
CA LYS A 63 -2.04 -34.60 -0.91
C LYS A 63 -1.75 -34.44 -2.40
N ALA A 64 -1.88 -33.22 -2.91
CA ALA A 64 -1.40 -32.84 -4.23
C ALA A 64 0.10 -32.49 -4.23
N ALA A 65 0.72 -32.51 -5.42
CA ALA A 65 2.02 -31.89 -5.62
C ALA A 65 1.92 -30.37 -5.45
N PHE A 66 2.91 -29.76 -4.81
CA PHE A 66 2.96 -28.32 -4.58
C PHE A 66 4.36 -27.77 -4.84
N ASN A 67 4.46 -26.47 -5.06
CA ASN A 67 5.71 -25.75 -5.24
C ASN A 67 5.71 -24.43 -4.47
N THR A 68 6.58 -24.35 -3.46
CA THR A 68 6.81 -23.13 -2.67
C THR A 68 8.25 -22.61 -2.80
N ASP A 69 9.08 -23.22 -3.64
CA ASP A 69 10.49 -22.86 -3.78
C ASP A 69 10.66 -21.79 -4.87
N PHE A 70 10.71 -20.53 -4.43
CA PHE A 70 10.89 -19.39 -5.32
C PHE A 70 12.20 -19.48 -6.12
N LYS A 71 13.32 -19.82 -5.48
CA LYS A 71 14.63 -19.81 -6.11
C LYS A 71 14.74 -20.87 -7.20
N LYS A 72 14.26 -22.08 -6.92
CA LYS A 72 14.17 -23.16 -7.91
C LYS A 72 13.28 -22.76 -9.08
N SER A 73 12.15 -22.11 -8.80
CA SER A 73 11.17 -21.72 -9.83
C SER A 73 11.65 -20.58 -10.74
N VAL A 74 12.54 -19.70 -10.27
CA VAL A 74 13.18 -18.67 -11.11
C VAL A 74 14.11 -19.31 -12.14
N ALA A 75 14.77 -20.43 -11.82
CA ALA A 75 15.64 -21.15 -12.75
C ALA A 75 14.85 -21.89 -13.85
N ASP A 76 13.61 -22.27 -13.57
CA ASP A 76 12.72 -22.95 -14.51
C ASP A 76 12.05 -21.95 -15.48
N ALA A 77 12.63 -21.81 -16.67
CA ALA A 77 12.23 -20.84 -17.70
C ALA A 77 10.76 -20.93 -18.18
N SER A 78 10.05 -22.03 -17.91
CA SER A 78 8.65 -22.25 -18.31
C SER A 78 7.63 -21.55 -17.40
N VAL A 79 8.02 -21.13 -16.19
CA VAL A 79 7.14 -20.55 -15.17
C VAL A 79 7.01 -19.03 -15.31
N ALA A 80 7.91 -18.39 -16.04
CA ALA A 80 7.88 -16.97 -16.36
C ALA A 80 6.81 -16.62 -17.40
N LYS A 81 5.53 -16.81 -17.06
CA LYS A 81 4.44 -16.23 -17.87
C LYS A 81 4.66 -14.71 -17.92
N LYS A 82 4.56 -14.10 -19.10
CA LYS A 82 4.65 -12.65 -19.38
C LYS A 82 3.49 -11.86 -18.73
N GLN A 83 3.29 -12.04 -17.43
CA GLN A 83 2.21 -11.45 -16.66
C GLN A 83 2.70 -10.37 -15.68
N GLY A 84 4.01 -10.06 -15.71
CA GLY A 84 4.57 -8.88 -15.04
C GLY A 84 4.38 -7.60 -15.85
N GLN A 85 5.32 -6.67 -15.72
CA GLN A 85 5.28 -5.42 -16.50
C GLN A 85 5.72 -5.69 -17.95
N PRO A 86 5.15 -4.96 -18.94
CA PRO A 86 5.66 -5.00 -20.30
C PRO A 86 7.16 -4.67 -20.35
N PRO A 87 7.94 -5.37 -21.19
CA PRO A 87 9.33 -5.01 -21.44
C PRO A 87 9.45 -3.55 -21.85
N TYR A 88 10.51 -2.89 -21.38
CA TYR A 88 10.86 -1.53 -21.76
C TYR A 88 12.26 -1.52 -22.36
N VAL A 89 12.43 -0.76 -23.45
CA VAL A 89 13.74 -0.54 -24.10
C VAL A 89 13.83 0.94 -24.48
N ARG A 90 14.92 1.58 -24.05
CA ARG A 90 15.41 2.88 -24.51
C ARG A 90 16.82 2.68 -25.03
N GLY A 91 17.12 3.17 -26.23
CA GLY A 91 18.42 2.96 -26.86
C GLY A 91 18.72 1.49 -27.17
N VAL A 92 19.98 1.09 -27.02
CA VAL A 92 20.49 -0.26 -27.30
C VAL A 92 20.31 -1.16 -26.08
N ALA A 93 19.61 -2.28 -26.25
CA ALA A 93 19.45 -3.27 -25.18
C ALA A 93 20.80 -3.90 -24.79
N ASP A 94 21.02 -4.12 -23.49
CA ASP A 94 22.24 -4.68 -22.91
C ASP A 94 23.54 -3.95 -23.27
N ALA A 95 23.47 -2.64 -23.53
CA ALA A 95 24.63 -1.80 -23.86
C ALA A 95 25.74 -1.84 -22.80
N TYR A 96 25.42 -2.19 -21.54
CA TYR A 96 26.42 -2.34 -20.48
C TYR A 96 27.50 -3.39 -20.81
N LYS A 97 27.19 -4.38 -21.67
CA LYS A 97 28.13 -5.47 -22.02
C LYS A 97 29.37 -4.97 -22.76
N THR A 98 29.26 -3.85 -23.46
CA THR A 98 30.35 -3.22 -24.22
C THR A 98 30.96 -2.01 -23.51
N ALA A 99 30.55 -1.71 -22.27
CA ALA A 99 31.10 -0.61 -21.50
C ALA A 99 32.55 -0.88 -21.04
N GLU A 100 33.31 0.19 -20.82
CA GLU A 100 34.70 0.11 -20.33
C GLU A 100 34.78 -0.49 -18.93
N VAL A 101 33.88 -0.06 -18.04
CA VAL A 101 33.67 -0.65 -16.71
C VAL A 101 32.25 -1.18 -16.66
N LYS A 102 32.09 -2.44 -16.28
CA LYS A 102 30.79 -3.10 -16.21
C LYS A 102 30.73 -4.01 -15.00
N ILE A 103 29.53 -4.09 -14.42
CA ILE A 103 29.18 -5.09 -13.42
C ILE A 103 27.92 -5.81 -13.86
N GLU A 104 27.79 -7.06 -13.44
CA GLU A 104 26.56 -7.84 -13.57
C GLU A 104 26.33 -8.56 -12.24
N GLN A 105 25.23 -8.22 -11.57
CA GLN A 105 24.99 -8.61 -10.19
C GLN A 105 23.58 -9.11 -9.97
N THR A 106 23.43 -9.92 -8.94
CA THR A 106 22.15 -10.54 -8.55
C THR A 106 21.82 -10.19 -7.11
N TYR A 107 20.56 -9.81 -6.90
CA TYR A 107 20.03 -9.37 -5.62
C TYR A 107 18.78 -10.17 -5.29
N GLU A 108 18.71 -10.69 -4.07
CA GLU A 108 17.59 -11.47 -3.56
C GLU A 108 16.96 -10.72 -2.38
N MET A 109 15.63 -10.66 -2.37
CA MET A 109 14.86 -10.10 -1.27
C MET A 109 13.85 -11.15 -0.79
N PRO A 110 13.80 -11.47 0.51
CA PRO A 110 12.85 -12.43 1.04
C PRO A 110 11.43 -11.85 1.05
N VAL A 111 10.45 -12.70 1.37
CA VAL A 111 9.11 -12.24 1.73
C VAL A 111 9.18 -11.34 2.97
N GLU A 112 8.50 -10.19 2.92
CA GLU A 112 8.33 -9.31 4.09
C GLU A 112 6.86 -9.23 4.48
N THR A 113 6.60 -9.13 5.79
CA THR A 113 5.24 -9.03 6.33
C THR A 113 5.01 -7.68 6.99
N HIS A 114 3.78 -7.17 6.87
CA HIS A 114 3.41 -5.81 7.30
C HIS A 114 3.52 -5.60 8.81
N ASN A 115 3.31 -6.66 9.59
CA ASN A 115 3.37 -6.70 11.06
C ASN A 115 2.83 -5.45 11.79
N PRO A 116 1.59 -4.98 11.50
CA PRO A 116 0.96 -4.01 12.39
C PRO A 116 0.76 -4.59 13.79
N MET A 117 0.85 -3.74 14.81
CA MET A 117 0.68 -4.16 16.21
C MET A 117 -0.75 -4.65 16.47
N GLU A 118 -1.75 -3.97 15.94
CA GLU A 118 -3.13 -4.46 15.95
C GLU A 118 -3.28 -5.60 14.93
N LEU A 119 -3.81 -6.73 15.39
CA LEU A 119 -4.13 -7.91 14.55
C LEU A 119 -5.27 -7.62 13.57
N HIS A 120 -5.33 -8.35 12.45
CA HIS A 120 -6.48 -8.21 11.54
C HIS A 120 -7.75 -8.74 12.19
N GLY A 121 -8.83 -8.00 12.04
CA GLY A 121 -10.09 -8.37 12.67
C GLY A 121 -11.28 -7.63 12.08
N ILE A 122 -12.45 -8.20 12.38
CA ILE A 122 -13.74 -7.73 11.92
C ILE A 122 -14.82 -8.08 12.94
N ILE A 123 -15.80 -7.21 13.08
CA ILE A 123 -17.10 -7.53 13.66
C ILE A 123 -18.13 -7.37 12.54
N ALA A 124 -18.88 -8.42 12.24
CA ALA A 124 -19.98 -8.38 11.28
C ALA A 124 -21.31 -8.55 11.99
N ASP A 125 -22.29 -7.74 11.62
CA ASP A 125 -23.67 -7.78 12.10
C ASP A 125 -24.62 -7.76 10.91
N TRP A 126 -25.04 -8.95 10.47
CA TRP A 126 -26.05 -9.15 9.45
C TRP A 126 -27.43 -9.25 10.08
N ARG A 127 -28.32 -8.32 9.74
CA ARG A 127 -29.69 -8.24 10.27
C ARG A 127 -30.71 -8.58 9.20
N THR A 128 -31.98 -8.59 9.59
CA THR A 128 -33.12 -8.75 8.66
C THR A 128 -33.10 -7.69 7.56
N ASN A 129 -33.71 -8.01 6.41
CA ASN A 129 -33.77 -7.13 5.23
C ASN A 129 -32.38 -6.76 4.68
N ASP A 130 -31.43 -7.70 4.78
CA ASP A 130 -30.06 -7.59 4.28
C ASP A 130 -29.31 -6.34 4.74
N GLN A 131 -29.61 -5.85 5.95
CA GLN A 131 -28.87 -4.76 6.58
C GLN A 131 -27.59 -5.30 7.21
N VAL A 132 -26.44 -4.78 6.79
CA VAL A 132 -25.12 -5.27 7.21
C VAL A 132 -24.32 -4.12 7.79
N THR A 133 -23.93 -4.22 9.06
CA THR A 133 -22.92 -3.34 9.64
C THR A 133 -21.64 -4.13 9.88
N VAL A 134 -20.50 -3.61 9.42
CA VAL A 134 -19.19 -4.18 9.70
C VAL A 134 -18.28 -3.15 10.35
N TYR A 135 -17.58 -3.57 11.40
CA TYR A 135 -16.45 -2.84 11.99
C TYR A 135 -15.19 -3.59 11.55
N ALA A 136 -14.44 -3.01 10.61
CA ALA A 136 -13.36 -3.71 9.93
C ALA A 136 -12.05 -2.94 10.03
N LYS A 137 -10.93 -3.66 10.20
CA LYS A 137 -9.60 -3.09 10.04
C LYS A 137 -9.32 -2.84 8.56
N THR A 138 -9.65 -1.65 8.04
CA THR A 138 -9.53 -1.33 6.61
C THR A 138 -8.86 0.02 6.34
N GLN A 139 -8.17 0.11 5.20
CA GLN A 139 -7.65 1.36 4.64
C GLN A 139 -8.67 2.06 3.72
N GLY A 140 -9.86 1.49 3.50
CA GLY A 140 -10.85 2.11 2.63
C GLY A 140 -12.26 1.59 2.87
N VAL A 141 -13.03 2.33 3.67
CA VAL A 141 -14.41 1.95 4.03
C VAL A 141 -15.36 1.87 2.84
N LYS A 142 -15.25 2.78 1.86
CA LYS A 142 -16.06 2.73 0.62
C LYS A 142 -15.67 1.56 -0.28
N ALA A 143 -14.38 1.23 -0.35
CA ALA A 143 -13.90 0.09 -1.12
C ALA A 143 -14.40 -1.22 -0.51
N ALA A 144 -14.29 -1.38 0.80
CA ALA A 144 -14.83 -2.54 1.53
C ALA A 144 -16.36 -2.65 1.38
N GLN A 145 -17.09 -1.52 1.47
CA GLN A 145 -18.54 -1.46 1.26
C GLN A 145 -18.92 -1.99 -0.13
N ALA A 146 -18.22 -1.53 -1.17
CA ALA A 146 -18.44 -1.98 -2.54
C ALA A 146 -18.07 -3.45 -2.74
N THR A 147 -17.00 -3.95 -2.11
CA THR A 147 -16.65 -5.38 -2.16
C THR A 147 -17.75 -6.23 -1.53
N ILE A 148 -18.23 -5.87 -0.34
CA ILE A 148 -19.32 -6.60 0.35
C ILE A 148 -20.59 -6.59 -0.51
N ALA A 149 -20.98 -5.43 -1.06
CA ALA A 149 -22.13 -5.31 -1.96
C ALA A 149 -22.01 -6.26 -3.17
N ASN A 150 -20.83 -6.31 -3.78
CA ASN A 150 -20.58 -7.17 -4.94
C ASN A 150 -20.57 -8.66 -4.61
N VAL A 151 -20.05 -9.05 -3.45
CA VAL A 151 -19.97 -10.45 -3.00
C VAL A 151 -21.34 -10.98 -2.63
N PHE A 152 -22.16 -10.20 -1.92
CA PHE A 152 -23.48 -10.65 -1.48
C PHE A 152 -24.62 -10.27 -2.42
N LYS A 153 -24.36 -9.42 -3.43
CA LYS A 153 -25.34 -8.90 -4.39
C LYS A 153 -26.52 -8.19 -3.71
N ILE A 154 -26.23 -7.42 -2.66
CA ILE A 154 -27.20 -6.59 -1.95
C ILE A 154 -26.93 -5.10 -2.22
N PRO A 155 -27.94 -4.21 -2.10
CA PRO A 155 -27.76 -2.78 -2.32
C PRO A 155 -26.68 -2.19 -1.40
N GLN A 156 -25.88 -1.26 -1.92
CA GLN A 156 -24.74 -0.70 -1.18
C GLN A 156 -25.19 0.12 0.03
N GLU A 157 -26.35 0.76 -0.07
CA GLU A 157 -27.02 1.51 1.00
C GLU A 157 -27.42 0.64 2.20
N ASN A 158 -27.54 -0.67 2.01
CA ASN A 158 -27.82 -1.60 3.10
C ASN A 158 -26.55 -1.99 3.88
N ILE A 159 -25.37 -1.54 3.44
CA ILE A 159 -24.09 -1.91 4.03
C ILE A 159 -23.44 -0.66 4.65
N GLN A 160 -23.09 -0.74 5.94
CA GLN A 160 -22.27 0.26 6.61
C GLN A 160 -20.94 -0.34 7.07
N VAL A 161 -19.83 0.27 6.64
CA VAL A 161 -18.47 -0.10 7.06
C VAL A 161 -17.91 0.99 7.96
N LYS A 162 -17.45 0.61 9.14
CA LYS A 162 -16.85 1.49 10.16
C LYS A 162 -15.41 1.07 10.46
N SER A 163 -14.52 2.06 10.52
CA SER A 163 -13.07 1.89 10.69
C SER A 163 -12.44 3.20 11.18
N GLU A 164 -12.92 3.71 12.32
CA GLU A 164 -12.51 5.00 12.87
C GLU A 164 -11.03 5.00 13.30
N PHE A 165 -10.60 3.96 14.03
CA PHE A 165 -9.23 3.80 14.48
C PHE A 165 -8.64 2.48 13.94
N VAL A 166 -7.45 2.56 13.34
CA VAL A 166 -6.72 1.40 12.82
C VAL A 166 -5.28 1.44 13.33
N GLY A 167 -4.88 0.41 14.07
CA GLY A 167 -3.55 0.24 14.65
C GLY A 167 -2.52 -0.23 13.63
N GLY A 168 -2.32 0.57 12.57
CA GLY A 168 -1.42 0.29 11.46
C GLY A 168 -2.02 -0.66 10.42
N GLY A 169 -1.69 -0.44 9.15
CA GLY A 169 -2.11 -1.30 8.03
C GLY A 169 -0.99 -1.56 7.04
N PHE A 170 -0.18 -0.54 6.72
CA PHE A 170 1.01 -0.65 5.86
C PHE A 170 0.79 -1.28 4.48
N GLY A 171 -0.46 -1.39 4.03
CA GLY A 171 -0.87 -1.94 2.74
C GLY A 171 -1.76 -3.19 2.83
N MET A 172 -1.63 -4.02 3.88
CA MET A 172 -2.46 -5.24 4.01
C MET A 172 -3.96 -4.94 4.15
N ALA A 173 -4.31 -3.79 4.72
CA ALA A 173 -5.71 -3.39 4.93
C ALA A 173 -6.32 -2.68 3.71
N LEU A 174 -5.63 -2.63 2.56
CA LEU A 174 -6.19 -2.13 1.28
C LEU A 174 -7.18 -3.09 0.63
N ARG A 175 -7.21 -4.34 1.09
CA ARG A 175 -8.07 -5.42 0.58
C ARG A 175 -9.06 -5.85 1.66
N THR A 176 -10.29 -6.16 1.23
CA THR A 176 -11.23 -6.95 2.04
C THR A 176 -10.83 -8.41 1.91
N TRP A 177 -10.37 -9.02 3.01
CA TRP A 177 -9.83 -10.38 2.98
C TRP A 177 -10.93 -11.44 2.99
N PRO A 178 -10.67 -12.65 2.45
CA PRO A 178 -11.67 -13.71 2.44
C PRO A 178 -12.20 -14.09 3.83
N LEU A 179 -11.38 -13.94 4.89
CA LEU A 179 -11.82 -14.14 6.28
C LEU A 179 -12.94 -13.16 6.71
N GLU A 180 -12.95 -11.95 6.16
CA GLU A 180 -13.98 -10.95 6.46
C GLU A 180 -15.31 -11.38 5.87
N ILE A 181 -15.29 -11.88 4.63
CA ILE A 181 -16.47 -12.46 3.97
C ILE A 181 -16.96 -13.70 4.74
N ALA A 182 -16.07 -14.58 5.20
CA ALA A 182 -16.45 -15.72 6.04
C ALA A 182 -17.13 -15.27 7.35
N THR A 183 -16.68 -14.17 7.94
CA THR A 183 -17.27 -13.62 9.18
C THR A 183 -18.66 -13.03 8.93
N ILE A 184 -18.86 -12.37 7.79
CA ILE A 184 -20.17 -11.84 7.37
C ILE A 184 -21.14 -13.00 7.09
N MET A 185 -20.68 -14.05 6.39
CA MET A 185 -21.41 -15.30 6.21
C MET A 185 -21.82 -15.91 7.55
N ALA A 186 -20.87 -16.04 8.49
CA ALA A 186 -21.14 -16.57 9.83
C ALA A 186 -22.23 -15.76 10.55
N SER A 187 -22.15 -14.43 10.53
CA SER A 187 -23.16 -13.56 11.14
C SER A 187 -24.55 -13.78 10.54
N LYS A 188 -24.64 -13.89 9.21
CA LYS A 188 -25.89 -14.21 8.51
C LYS A 188 -26.47 -15.57 8.93
N GLN A 189 -25.62 -16.58 9.08
CA GLN A 189 -26.04 -17.95 9.43
C GLN A 189 -26.56 -18.04 10.86
N VAL A 190 -25.80 -17.51 11.83
CA VAL A 190 -26.16 -17.60 13.25
C VAL A 190 -27.15 -16.52 13.68
N LYS A 191 -27.47 -15.55 12.81
CA LYS A 191 -28.36 -14.40 13.05
C LYS A 191 -27.95 -13.58 14.27
N ARG A 192 -26.65 -13.42 14.46
CA ARG A 192 -26.03 -12.66 15.57
C ARG A 192 -24.79 -11.94 15.07
N PRO A 193 -24.36 -10.85 15.74
CA PRO A 193 -23.04 -10.28 15.49
C PRO A 193 -21.95 -11.33 15.73
N VAL A 194 -20.98 -11.40 14.82
CA VAL A 194 -19.81 -12.29 14.91
C VAL A 194 -18.54 -11.44 14.88
N LYS A 195 -17.69 -11.64 15.88
CA LYS A 195 -16.35 -11.06 15.95
C LYS A 195 -15.33 -12.13 15.55
N LEU A 196 -14.44 -11.79 14.62
CA LEU A 196 -13.26 -12.58 14.29
C LEU A 196 -12.02 -11.71 14.39
N VAL A 197 -11.01 -12.20 15.10
CA VAL A 197 -9.66 -11.64 15.12
C VAL A 197 -8.71 -12.80 14.85
N ILE A 198 -7.87 -12.67 13.84
CA ILE A 198 -6.88 -13.72 13.55
C ILE A 198 -5.68 -13.59 14.50
N THR A 199 -5.06 -14.73 14.81
CA THR A 199 -3.84 -14.79 15.62
C THR A 199 -2.64 -14.20 14.87
N ARG A 200 -1.57 -13.89 15.59
CA ARG A 200 -0.33 -13.38 14.98
C ARG A 200 0.21 -14.33 13.92
N ASP A 201 0.24 -15.63 14.18
CA ASP A 201 0.75 -16.63 13.23
C ASP A 201 -0.09 -16.67 11.96
N GLN A 202 -1.42 -16.57 12.09
CA GLN A 202 -2.32 -16.48 10.94
C GLN A 202 -2.11 -15.21 10.10
N MET A 203 -1.58 -14.12 10.67
CA MET A 203 -1.28 -12.92 9.88
C MET A 203 -0.23 -13.15 8.79
N PHE A 204 0.67 -14.12 8.94
CA PHE A 204 1.71 -14.40 7.94
C PHE A 204 1.14 -14.97 6.64
N THR A 205 -0.07 -15.54 6.66
CA THR A 205 -0.68 -16.21 5.51
C THR A 205 -2.07 -15.68 5.13
N MET A 206 -2.71 -14.88 5.99
CA MET A 206 -4.11 -14.47 5.78
C MET A 206 -4.29 -13.04 5.31
N VAL A 207 -3.23 -12.23 5.30
CA VAL A 207 -3.30 -10.80 4.98
C VAL A 207 -2.22 -10.31 4.01
N GLY A 208 -1.71 -11.24 3.20
CA GLY A 208 -0.71 -10.96 2.17
C GLY A 208 0.66 -10.56 2.73
N ASN A 209 1.56 -10.20 1.81
CA ASN A 209 2.96 -9.89 2.10
C ASN A 209 3.55 -9.04 0.96
N ARG A 210 4.73 -8.45 1.18
CA ARG A 210 5.62 -8.06 0.07
C ARG A 210 6.21 -9.34 -0.53
N PRO A 211 6.10 -9.53 -1.85
CA PRO A 211 6.62 -10.74 -2.48
C PRO A 211 8.14 -10.83 -2.38
N ALA A 212 8.67 -12.06 -2.30
CA ALA A 212 10.07 -12.29 -2.59
C ALA A 212 10.42 -11.83 -4.00
N ALA A 213 11.65 -11.35 -4.17
CA ALA A 213 12.14 -10.86 -5.45
C ALA A 213 13.55 -11.37 -5.74
N TYR A 214 13.79 -11.70 -7.01
CA TYR A 214 15.12 -11.99 -7.55
C TYR A 214 15.37 -11.01 -8.68
N GLN A 215 16.48 -10.26 -8.61
CA GLN A 215 16.75 -9.14 -9.49
C GLN A 215 18.17 -9.23 -10.03
N LYS A 216 18.31 -9.14 -11.35
CA LYS A 216 19.59 -9.10 -12.05
C LYS A 216 19.80 -7.72 -12.65
N ILE A 217 20.89 -7.05 -12.25
CA ILE A 217 21.29 -5.75 -12.75
C ILE A 217 22.57 -5.89 -13.55
N GLY A 218 22.54 -5.49 -14.82
CA GLY A 218 23.72 -5.18 -15.62
C GLY A 218 23.91 -3.67 -15.68
N LEU A 219 25.07 -3.17 -15.27
CA LEU A 219 25.37 -1.74 -15.25
C LEU A 219 26.71 -1.49 -15.91
N GLY A 220 26.75 -0.50 -16.81
CA GLY A 220 27.94 -0.13 -17.57
C GLY A 220 28.22 1.36 -17.41
N ALA A 221 29.50 1.71 -17.31
CA ALA A 221 29.98 3.08 -17.23
C ALA A 221 31.29 3.28 -18.01
N THR A 222 31.58 4.52 -18.35
CA THR A 222 32.91 4.97 -18.77
C THR A 222 33.87 5.01 -17.58
N LYS A 223 35.17 5.09 -17.82
CA LYS A 223 36.17 5.23 -16.74
C LYS A 223 36.02 6.51 -15.92
N ASP A 224 35.46 7.57 -16.50
CA ASP A 224 35.16 8.80 -15.79
C ASP A 224 33.79 8.75 -15.09
N GLY A 225 33.07 7.63 -15.11
CA GLY A 225 31.87 7.40 -14.32
C GLY A 225 30.57 7.91 -14.91
N LYS A 226 30.47 8.07 -16.24
CA LYS A 226 29.19 8.27 -16.93
C LYS A 226 28.54 6.92 -17.21
N ILE A 227 27.29 6.73 -16.81
CA ILE A 227 26.53 5.50 -17.10
C ILE A 227 26.25 5.42 -18.62
N THR A 228 26.54 4.25 -19.19
CA THR A 228 26.36 3.95 -20.62
C THR A 228 25.25 2.95 -20.89
N GLY A 229 24.85 2.15 -19.89
CA GLY A 229 23.78 1.17 -20.03
C GLY A 229 23.27 0.60 -18.70
N ILE A 230 21.96 0.42 -18.60
CA ILE A 230 21.30 -0.24 -17.46
C ILE A 230 20.37 -1.35 -17.98
N THR A 231 20.63 -2.59 -17.58
CA THR A 231 19.71 -3.71 -17.77
C THR A 231 19.17 -4.14 -16.41
N HIS A 232 17.85 -4.18 -16.24
CA HIS A 232 17.21 -4.70 -15.02
C HIS A 232 16.19 -5.78 -15.36
N THR A 233 16.51 -7.03 -15.01
CA THR A 233 15.55 -8.14 -15.08
C THR A 233 15.14 -8.57 -13.68
N ALA A 234 13.84 -8.59 -13.39
CA ALA A 234 13.30 -8.99 -12.10
C ALA A 234 12.30 -10.14 -12.21
N PHE A 235 12.24 -10.96 -11.17
CA PHE A 235 11.25 -12.00 -10.94
C PHE A 235 10.62 -11.73 -9.58
N GLY A 236 9.29 -11.68 -9.51
CA GLY A 236 8.55 -11.51 -8.27
C GLY A 236 7.67 -12.72 -7.98
N GLN A 237 7.58 -13.12 -6.72
CA GLN A 237 6.64 -14.14 -6.30
C GLN A 237 5.18 -13.71 -6.56
N THR A 238 4.34 -14.65 -6.97
CA THR A 238 2.86 -14.55 -6.94
C THR A 238 2.25 -15.88 -6.48
N SER A 239 0.94 -15.94 -6.25
CA SER A 239 0.25 -17.21 -5.98
C SER A 239 -0.17 -17.94 -7.25
N THR A 240 -0.40 -19.25 -7.16
CA THR A 240 -0.94 -20.08 -8.25
C THR A 240 -2.42 -19.79 -8.58
N TYR A 241 -3.17 -19.22 -7.64
CA TYR A 241 -4.61 -18.97 -7.77
C TYR A 241 -4.96 -17.50 -8.08
N GLU A 242 -4.06 -16.57 -7.78
CA GLU A 242 -4.26 -15.14 -7.98
C GLU A 242 -2.95 -14.43 -8.34
N ASN A 243 -2.99 -13.61 -9.39
CA ASN A 243 -1.82 -12.86 -9.86
C ASN A 243 -1.67 -11.54 -9.09
N PHE A 244 -0.45 -11.27 -8.63
CA PHE A 244 -0.02 -9.99 -8.10
C PHE A 244 1.22 -9.48 -8.84
N THR A 245 1.28 -8.18 -9.09
CA THR A 245 2.43 -7.49 -9.69
C THR A 245 2.67 -6.16 -9.01
N GLU A 246 3.92 -5.70 -9.01
CA GLU A 246 4.28 -4.38 -8.51
C GLU A 246 5.33 -3.67 -9.38
N GLY A 247 5.70 -2.44 -8.97
CA GLY A 247 6.57 -1.49 -9.66
C GLY A 247 8.06 -1.85 -9.79
N VAL A 248 8.49 -3.11 -9.65
CA VAL A 248 9.90 -3.49 -9.33
C VAL A 248 10.95 -2.82 -10.22
N VAL A 249 10.76 -2.85 -11.54
CA VAL A 249 11.78 -2.35 -12.49
C VAL A 249 11.58 -0.89 -12.90
N THR A 250 10.60 -0.19 -12.30
CA THR A 250 10.20 1.15 -12.76
C THR A 250 11.29 2.19 -12.53
N MET A 251 11.94 2.16 -11.36
CA MET A 251 12.95 3.16 -10.97
C MET A 251 14.16 3.16 -11.90
N SER A 252 14.59 1.99 -12.39
CA SER A 252 15.69 1.87 -13.36
C SER A 252 15.43 2.59 -14.69
N LYS A 253 14.16 2.87 -15.02
CA LYS A 253 13.78 3.56 -16.26
C LYS A 253 14.10 5.05 -16.19
N PHE A 254 14.15 5.66 -15.01
CA PHE A 254 14.21 7.13 -14.90
C PHE A 254 15.17 7.69 -13.86
N MET A 255 15.65 6.89 -12.89
CA MET A 255 16.42 7.43 -11.75
C MET A 255 17.77 8.02 -12.17
N TYR A 256 18.46 7.38 -13.11
CA TYR A 256 19.79 7.78 -13.57
C TYR A 256 19.80 8.09 -15.06
N ALA A 257 20.61 9.07 -15.44
CA ALA A 257 20.85 9.43 -16.82
C ALA A 257 21.55 8.28 -17.56
N SER A 258 20.88 7.71 -18.56
CA SER A 258 21.44 6.72 -19.48
C SER A 258 20.65 6.72 -20.78
N GLU A 259 21.35 6.77 -21.90
CA GLU A 259 20.77 6.64 -23.23
C GLU A 259 20.27 5.22 -23.49
N ASN A 260 20.82 4.22 -22.79
CA ASN A 260 20.52 2.81 -23.00
C ASN A 260 19.96 2.18 -21.72
N VAL A 261 18.68 1.81 -21.74
CA VAL A 261 18.02 1.11 -20.62
C VAL A 261 17.08 0.04 -21.15
N ASN A 262 17.17 -1.18 -20.63
CA ASN A 262 16.14 -2.19 -20.85
C ASN A 262 15.72 -2.87 -19.55
N THR A 263 14.42 -3.12 -19.41
CA THR A 263 13.87 -3.77 -18.22
C THR A 263 12.89 -4.88 -18.56
N ASN A 264 12.95 -5.98 -17.81
CA ASN A 264 12.01 -7.10 -17.89
C ASN A 264 11.50 -7.45 -16.49
N TYR A 265 10.20 -7.71 -16.33
CA TYR A 265 9.64 -8.17 -15.06
C TYR A 265 8.72 -9.37 -15.28
N TYR A 266 9.03 -10.45 -14.58
CA TYR A 266 8.30 -11.71 -14.61
C TYR A 266 7.70 -12.00 -13.23
N VAL A 267 6.62 -12.79 -13.21
CA VAL A 267 6.05 -13.30 -11.96
C VAL A 267 6.18 -14.82 -11.90
N VAL A 268 6.39 -15.33 -10.69
CA VAL A 268 6.64 -16.73 -10.39
C VAL A 268 5.49 -17.25 -9.51
N PRO A 269 4.50 -17.95 -10.07
CA PRO A 269 3.41 -18.53 -9.30
C PRO A 269 3.88 -19.67 -8.39
N LEU A 270 3.52 -19.59 -7.11
CA LEU A 270 3.83 -20.56 -6.06
C LEU A 270 2.56 -20.89 -5.24
N ASP A 271 2.53 -22.05 -4.61
CA ASP A 271 1.44 -22.50 -3.72
C ASP A 271 1.55 -21.85 -2.33
N MET A 272 1.51 -20.52 -2.34
CA MET A 272 1.60 -19.62 -1.19
C MET A 272 0.49 -18.57 -1.23
N SER A 273 0.22 -17.93 -0.09
CA SER A 273 -0.72 -16.81 -0.03
C SER A 273 -0.34 -15.73 -1.03
N VAL A 274 -1.34 -15.22 -1.74
CA VAL A 274 -1.20 -14.10 -2.67
C VAL A 274 -0.56 -12.89 -1.97
N PRO A 275 0.48 -12.29 -2.57
CA PRO A 275 1.05 -11.04 -2.08
C PRO A 275 0.06 -9.87 -2.20
N ILE A 276 0.39 -8.76 -1.54
CA ILE A 276 -0.37 -7.51 -1.63
C ILE A 276 0.59 -6.33 -1.52
N TRP A 277 0.13 -5.13 -1.87
CA TRP A 277 0.88 -3.90 -1.65
C TRP A 277 1.37 -3.81 -0.19
N MET A 278 2.67 -3.56 -0.03
CA MET A 278 3.32 -3.19 1.24
C MET A 278 4.01 -1.84 1.03
N ARG A 279 4.14 -1.02 2.08
CA ARG A 279 4.66 0.37 2.02
C ARG A 279 5.87 0.52 1.07
N GLY A 280 5.70 1.28 -0.02
CA GLY A 280 6.66 1.33 -1.14
C GLY A 280 6.57 0.12 -2.09
N PRO A 281 5.38 -0.19 -2.66
CA PRO A 281 5.18 -1.39 -3.47
C PRO A 281 5.93 -1.31 -4.81
N GLY A 282 6.93 -2.17 -4.99
CA GLY A 282 7.79 -2.17 -6.16
C GLY A 282 8.98 -1.22 -6.04
N GLU A 283 8.81 0.03 -5.60
CA GLU A 283 9.95 0.94 -5.46
C GLU A 283 10.90 0.50 -4.34
N ALA A 284 10.40 0.07 -3.18
CA ALA A 284 11.28 -0.45 -2.12
C ALA A 284 11.98 -1.74 -2.56
N THR A 285 11.25 -2.62 -3.27
CA THR A 285 11.77 -3.88 -3.83
C THR A 285 12.86 -3.61 -4.86
N GLY A 286 12.59 -2.71 -5.81
CA GLY A 286 13.45 -2.39 -6.95
C GLY A 286 14.65 -1.53 -6.61
N ALA A 287 14.45 -0.54 -5.73
CA ALA A 287 15.51 0.40 -5.33
C ALA A 287 16.65 -0.33 -4.62
N PHE A 288 16.37 -1.37 -3.82
CA PHE A 288 17.42 -2.17 -3.18
C PHE A 288 18.44 -2.70 -4.19
N ALA A 289 17.98 -3.36 -5.26
CA ALA A 289 18.87 -3.93 -6.27
C ALA A 289 19.58 -2.85 -7.10
N LEU A 290 18.84 -1.81 -7.52
CA LEU A 290 19.40 -0.72 -8.32
C LEU A 290 20.45 0.07 -7.54
N GLU A 291 20.14 0.52 -6.33
CA GLU A 291 21.04 1.36 -5.52
C GLU A 291 22.28 0.60 -5.04
N SER A 292 22.15 -0.70 -4.77
CA SER A 292 23.31 -1.55 -4.46
C SER A 292 24.25 -1.64 -5.67
N ALA A 293 23.71 -1.86 -6.87
CA ALA A 293 24.52 -1.90 -8.10
C ALA A 293 25.18 -0.55 -8.41
N ILE A 294 24.53 0.56 -8.08
CA ILE A 294 25.09 1.91 -8.22
C ILE A 294 26.28 2.10 -7.28
N ASP A 295 26.16 1.68 -6.02
CA ASP A 295 27.29 1.71 -5.06
C ASP A 295 28.45 0.82 -5.50
N GLU A 296 28.15 -0.38 -5.99
CA GLU A 296 29.17 -1.31 -6.49
C GLU A 296 29.88 -0.81 -7.75
N MET A 297 29.16 -0.13 -8.64
CA MET A 297 29.77 0.51 -9.81
C MET A 297 30.68 1.67 -9.40
N ALA A 298 30.24 2.51 -8.45
CA ALA A 298 31.09 3.57 -7.91
C ALA A 298 32.36 2.98 -7.29
N TYR A 299 32.24 1.88 -6.54
CA TYR A 299 33.40 1.15 -6.00
C TYR A 299 34.32 0.60 -7.09
N ALA A 300 33.78 -0.02 -8.15
CA ALA A 300 34.55 -0.53 -9.27
C ALA A 300 35.33 0.56 -10.03
N LEU A 301 34.84 1.81 -9.97
CA LEU A 301 35.48 2.99 -10.54
C LEU A 301 36.41 3.73 -9.56
N ASP A 302 36.52 3.27 -8.31
CA ASP A 302 37.17 3.99 -7.19
C ASP A 302 36.63 5.43 -7.01
N MET A 303 35.33 5.60 -7.26
CA MET A 303 34.62 6.87 -7.15
C MET A 303 33.79 6.93 -5.87
N ASP A 304 33.62 8.11 -5.29
CA ASP A 304 32.67 8.28 -4.19
C ASP A 304 31.23 8.03 -4.72
N PRO A 305 30.40 7.22 -4.04
CA PRO A 305 29.09 6.84 -4.53
C PRO A 305 28.07 7.99 -4.52
N LEU A 306 28.29 9.05 -3.73
CA LEU A 306 27.49 10.26 -3.80
C LEU A 306 27.86 11.07 -5.04
N GLU A 307 29.16 11.23 -5.31
CA GLU A 307 29.65 11.89 -6.52
C GLU A 307 29.18 11.18 -7.80
N PHE A 308 29.24 9.84 -7.82
CA PHE A 308 28.75 9.02 -8.95
C PHE A 308 27.25 9.24 -9.21
N ARG A 309 26.43 9.32 -8.16
CA ARG A 309 24.99 9.64 -8.28
C ARG A 309 24.76 11.04 -8.80
N MET A 310 25.48 12.04 -8.27
CA MET A 310 25.35 13.43 -8.73
C MET A 310 25.74 13.60 -10.19
N LYS A 311 26.80 12.91 -10.63
CA LYS A 311 27.24 12.91 -12.04
C LYS A 311 26.20 12.30 -12.98
N ASN A 312 25.45 11.30 -12.51
CA ASN A 312 24.45 10.59 -13.30
C ASN A 312 23.01 11.00 -12.98
N ASP A 313 22.81 12.14 -12.32
CA ASP A 313 21.48 12.66 -12.03
C ASP A 313 20.86 13.25 -13.32
N PRO A 314 19.66 12.81 -13.76
CA PRO A 314 19.08 13.28 -15.00
C PRO A 314 18.40 14.65 -14.84
N GLU A 315 18.54 15.56 -15.81
CA GLU A 315 17.90 16.88 -15.75
C GLU A 315 16.38 16.84 -16.06
N THR A 316 15.94 15.86 -16.85
CA THR A 316 14.51 15.59 -17.18
C THR A 316 14.18 14.13 -16.90
N ASP A 317 12.89 13.77 -16.84
CA ASP A 317 12.46 12.36 -16.71
C ASP A 317 12.88 11.59 -17.99
N PRO A 318 13.89 10.69 -17.91
CA PRO A 318 14.37 9.96 -19.09
C PRO A 318 13.37 8.92 -19.62
N MET A 319 12.41 8.49 -18.78
CA MET A 319 11.38 7.53 -19.17
C MET A 319 10.28 8.21 -19.98
N LYS A 320 9.88 9.42 -19.60
CA LYS A 320 8.76 10.16 -20.22
C LYS A 320 9.19 11.29 -21.15
N ASN A 321 10.46 11.69 -21.11
CA ASN A 321 11.01 12.84 -21.81
C ASN A 321 10.26 14.15 -21.50
N ILE A 322 10.01 14.40 -20.21
CA ILE A 322 9.36 15.62 -19.73
C ILE A 322 10.14 16.22 -18.55
N PRO A 323 10.04 17.53 -18.27
CA PRO A 323 10.63 18.12 -17.08
C PRO A 323 10.05 17.53 -15.80
N PHE A 324 10.89 17.39 -14.76
CA PHE A 324 10.39 17.09 -13.42
C PHE A 324 9.58 18.28 -12.88
N SER A 325 8.40 18.04 -12.31
CA SER A 325 7.59 19.12 -11.72
C SER A 325 8.26 19.79 -10.52
N SER A 326 9.01 19.01 -9.75
CA SER A 326 9.89 19.48 -8.66
C SER A 326 10.93 18.40 -8.40
N LYS A 327 12.21 18.78 -8.25
CA LYS A 327 13.32 17.86 -7.98
C LYS A 327 14.34 18.56 -7.09
N ASN A 328 14.50 18.05 -5.86
CA ASN A 328 15.40 18.63 -4.85
C ASN A 328 16.40 17.58 -4.33
N ILE A 329 16.78 16.63 -5.20
CA ILE A 329 17.60 15.48 -4.82
C ILE A 329 19.04 15.90 -4.47
N LYS A 330 19.62 16.83 -5.23
CA LYS A 330 21.00 17.31 -5.03
C LYS A 330 21.11 18.03 -3.69
N GLU A 331 20.10 18.81 -3.33
CA GLU A 331 19.95 19.48 -2.03
C GLU A 331 19.80 18.47 -0.90
N ALA A 332 18.97 17.43 -1.09
CA ALA A 332 18.79 16.36 -0.10
C ALA A 332 20.09 15.58 0.13
N TYR A 333 20.84 15.28 -0.93
CA TYR A 333 22.15 14.65 -0.84
C TYR A 333 23.14 15.50 -0.05
N LYS A 334 23.26 16.79 -0.40
CA LYS A 334 24.14 17.71 0.32
C LYS A 334 23.78 17.78 1.81
N LEU A 335 22.50 17.97 2.12
CA LEU A 335 22.02 18.07 3.50
C LEU A 335 22.28 16.77 4.29
N GLY A 336 22.00 15.61 3.69
CA GLY A 336 22.25 14.31 4.31
C GLY A 336 23.73 14.07 4.56
N ALA A 337 24.57 14.36 3.56
CA ALA A 337 26.01 14.22 3.63
C ALA A 337 26.62 15.10 4.73
N ASP A 338 26.22 16.37 4.80
CA ASP A 338 26.67 17.31 5.83
C ASP A 338 26.25 16.83 7.23
N LYS A 339 25.01 16.37 7.40
CA LYS A 339 24.48 15.94 8.71
C LYS A 339 25.14 14.69 9.27
N ILE A 340 25.58 13.76 8.43
CA ILE A 340 26.22 12.52 8.90
C ILE A 340 27.75 12.59 8.83
N GLY A 341 28.31 13.73 8.40
CA GLY A 341 29.76 13.91 8.26
C GLY A 341 30.35 13.03 7.15
N TRP A 342 29.71 12.99 5.98
CA TRP A 342 30.13 12.18 4.83
C TRP A 342 31.56 12.46 4.39
N SER A 343 32.08 13.68 4.60
CA SER A 343 33.47 14.03 4.34
C SER A 343 34.49 13.18 5.10
N ASN A 344 34.07 12.50 6.17
CA ASN A 344 34.91 11.54 6.91
C ASN A 344 34.95 10.14 6.26
N ARG A 345 34.04 9.85 5.33
CA ARG A 345 33.98 8.58 4.60
C ARG A 345 35.28 8.36 3.83
N LYS A 346 35.70 7.09 3.76
CA LYS A 346 36.80 6.63 2.92
C LYS A 346 36.23 5.68 1.87
N ASN A 347 36.68 5.80 0.62
CA ASN A 347 36.22 4.93 -0.47
C ASN A 347 36.54 3.45 -0.24
N LYS A 348 37.61 3.14 0.51
CA LYS A 348 38.01 1.78 0.84
C LYS A 348 37.15 1.20 1.98
N PRO A 349 36.35 0.13 1.77
CA PRO A 349 35.58 -0.51 2.83
C PRO A 349 36.44 -1.00 3.99
N GLY A 350 35.89 -0.95 5.21
CA GLY A 350 36.56 -1.45 6.43
C GLY A 350 37.80 -0.66 6.88
N SER A 351 38.07 0.50 6.26
CA SER A 351 39.20 1.37 6.59
C SER A 351 38.95 2.26 7.81
N ILE A 352 37.69 2.50 8.16
CA ILE A 352 37.29 3.21 9.38
C ILE A 352 36.94 2.17 10.45
N ALA A 353 37.54 2.30 11.62
CA ALA A 353 37.32 1.40 12.74
C ALA A 353 37.22 2.16 14.07
N ASP A 354 36.42 1.63 14.98
CA ASP A 354 36.35 2.03 16.38
C ASP A 354 36.48 0.79 17.26
N GLY A 355 37.67 0.58 17.82
CA GLY A 355 38.05 -0.68 18.47
C GLY A 355 37.88 -1.87 17.52
N SER A 356 37.00 -2.80 17.89
CA SER A 356 36.67 -3.99 17.10
C SER A 356 35.62 -3.75 16.01
N TRP A 357 34.97 -2.59 15.99
CA TRP A 357 33.90 -2.29 15.04
C TRP A 357 34.44 -1.71 13.73
N LYS A 358 33.88 -2.17 12.61
CA LYS A 358 34.08 -1.55 11.29
C LYS A 358 32.92 -0.60 11.01
N ILE A 359 33.25 0.63 10.65
CA ILE A 359 32.26 1.68 10.40
C ILE A 359 32.12 1.87 8.88
N GLY A 360 30.88 1.91 8.41
CA GLY A 360 30.53 2.14 7.01
C GLY A 360 29.54 3.28 6.88
N TYR A 361 29.62 3.96 5.75
CA TYR A 361 28.69 5.02 5.33
C TYR A 361 27.97 4.53 4.07
N GLY A 362 26.65 4.63 4.07
CA GLY A 362 25.81 4.23 2.94
C GLY A 362 24.91 5.37 2.48
N VAL A 363 24.65 5.42 1.18
CA VAL A 363 23.69 6.35 0.57
C VAL A 363 22.78 5.57 -0.36
N SER A 364 21.51 5.95 -0.38
CA SER A 364 20.52 5.39 -1.28
C SER A 364 19.49 6.47 -1.57
N ILE A 365 18.88 6.40 -2.74
CA ILE A 365 17.65 7.15 -3.03
C ILE A 365 16.44 6.22 -3.11
N GLY A 366 15.34 6.68 -2.51
CA GLY A 366 13.99 6.23 -2.83
C GLY A 366 13.19 7.34 -3.50
N VAL A 367 12.45 6.98 -4.55
CA VAL A 367 11.41 7.84 -5.16
C VAL A 367 10.08 7.13 -5.01
N PHE A 368 9.02 7.86 -4.71
CA PHE A 368 7.67 7.36 -4.73
C PHE A 368 6.76 8.36 -5.43
N ASN A 369 5.74 7.87 -6.13
CA ASN A 369 4.88 8.74 -6.93
C ASN A 369 4.10 9.73 -6.07
N ALA A 370 3.96 10.96 -6.55
CA ALA A 370 3.09 11.98 -5.96
C ALA A 370 1.85 12.13 -6.83
N SER A 371 0.77 11.45 -6.46
CA SER A 371 -0.50 11.45 -7.21
C SER A 371 -1.63 12.10 -6.40
N ARG A 372 -2.73 12.44 -7.08
CA ARG A 372 -3.96 12.96 -6.49
C ARG A 372 -5.16 12.32 -7.16
N GLY A 373 -6.23 12.11 -6.39
CA GLY A 373 -7.48 11.50 -6.87
C GLY A 373 -8.67 12.43 -6.71
N ARG A 374 -9.87 11.83 -6.66
CA ARG A 374 -11.13 12.53 -6.35
C ARG A 374 -11.51 12.25 -4.90
N ALA A 375 -11.94 13.28 -4.18
CA ALA A 375 -12.58 13.15 -2.88
C ALA A 375 -13.70 14.18 -2.74
N THR A 376 -14.64 13.90 -1.85
CA THR A 376 -15.68 14.82 -1.42
C THR A 376 -15.54 15.04 0.07
N VAL A 377 -15.65 16.30 0.48
CA VAL A 377 -15.72 16.72 1.88
C VAL A 377 -17.01 17.50 2.06
N LYS A 378 -17.75 17.22 3.13
CA LYS A 378 -18.87 18.06 3.56
C LYS A 378 -18.41 18.92 4.73
N GLY A 379 -18.68 20.22 4.67
CA GLY A 379 -18.41 21.16 5.76
C GLY A 379 -19.71 21.66 6.40
N ILE A 380 -19.72 21.73 7.73
CA ILE A 380 -20.82 22.27 8.53
C ILE A 380 -20.21 23.29 9.48
N LEU A 381 -20.34 24.57 9.16
CA LEU A 381 -19.95 25.66 10.04
C LEU A 381 -21.14 26.04 10.92
N LYS A 382 -20.93 26.08 12.24
CA LYS A 382 -21.99 26.34 13.22
C LYS A 382 -21.87 27.75 13.80
N ALA A 383 -22.99 28.28 14.28
CA ALA A 383 -23.08 29.60 14.91
C ALA A 383 -22.35 29.72 16.27
N ASP A 384 -21.81 28.63 16.82
CA ASP A 384 -20.94 28.63 18.01
C ASP A 384 -19.44 28.78 17.68
N GLY A 385 -19.12 28.89 16.38
CA GLY A 385 -17.75 29.00 15.89
C GLY A 385 -17.06 27.67 15.62
N SER A 386 -17.77 26.54 15.74
CA SER A 386 -17.22 25.22 15.43
C SER A 386 -17.43 24.82 13.97
N LEU A 387 -16.49 24.03 13.44
CA LEU A 387 -16.52 23.51 12.07
C LEU A 387 -16.44 21.97 12.12
N VAL A 388 -17.42 21.31 11.51
CA VAL A 388 -17.37 19.86 11.28
C VAL A 388 -17.07 19.61 9.82
N LEU A 389 -16.06 18.79 9.55
CA LEU A 389 -15.70 18.30 8.22
C LEU A 389 -15.92 16.80 8.18
N GLN A 390 -16.52 16.29 7.10
CA GLN A 390 -16.89 14.88 6.98
C GLN A 390 -16.38 14.30 5.66
N SER A 391 -15.66 13.19 5.69
CA SER A 391 -15.23 12.45 4.51
C SER A 391 -14.95 10.98 4.85
N ALA A 392 -15.35 10.06 3.99
CA ALA A 392 -15.16 8.61 4.15
C ALA A 392 -13.70 8.15 3.93
N THR A 393 -12.73 9.03 4.17
CA THR A 393 -11.31 8.67 4.18
C THR A 393 -11.00 7.83 5.43
N SER A 394 -9.80 7.27 5.50
CA SER A 394 -9.36 6.42 6.61
C SER A 394 -8.08 6.95 7.21
N ASP A 395 -7.82 6.62 8.48
CA ASP A 395 -6.58 6.94 9.17
C ASP A 395 -5.99 5.73 9.87
N ILE A 396 -4.88 5.21 9.32
CA ILE A 396 -4.11 4.09 9.90
C ILE A 396 -2.94 4.53 10.79
N GLY A 397 -2.92 5.81 11.20
CA GLY A 397 -1.86 6.38 12.04
C GLY A 397 -0.96 7.47 11.44
N PRO A 398 -0.94 7.79 10.12
CA PRO A 398 -0.12 8.92 9.65
C PRO A 398 -0.68 10.31 10.04
N GLY A 399 -1.86 10.38 10.67
CA GLY A 399 -2.45 11.63 11.15
C GLY A 399 -3.25 12.37 10.06
N THR A 400 -4.07 11.61 9.31
CA THR A 400 -4.97 12.16 8.29
C THR A 400 -5.95 13.15 8.88
N GLY A 401 -6.63 12.80 9.98
CA GLY A 401 -7.57 13.70 10.66
C GLY A 401 -6.89 15.02 11.07
N THR A 402 -5.73 14.92 11.71
CA THR A 402 -4.89 16.07 12.10
C THR A 402 -4.52 16.94 10.90
N GLY A 403 -4.07 16.34 9.80
CA GLY A 403 -3.69 17.05 8.59
C GLY A 403 -4.85 17.88 8.02
N MET A 404 -6.04 17.29 7.93
CA MET A 404 -7.24 17.99 7.45
C MET A 404 -7.67 19.12 8.38
N THR A 405 -7.64 18.88 9.69
CA THR A 405 -7.94 19.90 10.71
C THR A 405 -6.97 21.09 10.61
N LEU A 406 -5.68 20.85 10.43
CA LEU A 406 -4.68 21.91 10.30
C LEU A 406 -4.85 22.74 9.01
N ILE A 407 -5.19 22.09 7.89
CA ILE A 407 -5.52 22.80 6.64
C ILE A 407 -6.73 23.71 6.87
N ALA A 408 -7.81 23.17 7.42
CA ALA A 408 -9.03 23.94 7.69
C ALA A 408 -8.80 25.08 8.67
N SER A 409 -8.04 24.85 9.75
CA SER A 409 -7.71 25.86 10.75
C SER A 409 -6.97 27.05 10.13
N ARG A 410 -5.93 26.79 9.33
CA ARG A 410 -5.16 27.85 8.64
C ARG A 410 -6.01 28.63 7.66
N LEU A 411 -6.89 27.94 6.93
CA LEU A 411 -7.75 28.61 5.95
C LEU A 411 -8.85 29.42 6.63
N MET A 412 -9.56 28.86 7.59
CA MET A 412 -10.73 29.51 8.21
C MET A 412 -10.39 30.41 9.39
N ASN A 413 -9.14 30.39 9.87
CA ASN A 413 -8.72 31.04 11.12
C ASN A 413 -9.57 30.59 12.33
N ILE A 414 -9.92 29.30 12.36
CA ILE A 414 -10.64 28.66 13.47
C ILE A 414 -9.63 27.86 14.31
N PRO A 415 -9.61 27.99 15.64
CA PRO A 415 -8.75 27.18 16.51
C PRO A 415 -8.99 25.69 16.30
N VAL A 416 -7.93 24.87 16.31
CA VAL A 416 -8.00 23.43 15.99
C VAL A 416 -8.96 22.66 16.90
N GLU A 417 -9.10 23.07 18.16
CA GLU A 417 -10.01 22.51 19.16
C GLU A 417 -11.50 22.73 18.83
N LYS A 418 -11.81 23.65 17.91
CA LYS A 418 -13.16 23.89 17.39
C LYS A 418 -13.44 23.20 16.06
N ILE A 419 -12.51 22.39 15.57
CA ILE A 419 -12.63 21.69 14.29
C ILE A 419 -12.65 20.18 14.52
N THR A 420 -13.74 19.54 14.09
CA THR A 420 -13.86 18.07 14.08
C THR A 420 -13.77 17.57 12.65
N PHE A 421 -12.90 16.58 12.41
CA PHE A 421 -12.85 15.87 11.13
C PHE A 421 -13.35 14.43 11.31
N GLU A 422 -14.55 14.15 10.82
CA GLU A 422 -15.18 12.83 10.89
C GLU A 422 -14.74 11.98 9.68
N LEU A 423 -14.26 10.77 9.96
CA LEU A 423 -13.71 9.84 8.99
C LEU A 423 -14.05 8.39 9.34
N GLY A 424 -13.71 7.45 8.45
CA GLY A 424 -13.79 6.02 8.75
C GLY A 424 -15.20 5.45 8.79
N ASP A 425 -16.18 6.11 8.17
CA ASP A 425 -17.56 5.60 8.02
C ASP A 425 -18.02 5.68 6.57
N SER A 426 -18.52 4.57 6.02
CA SER A 426 -18.97 4.48 4.63
C SER A 426 -20.27 5.24 4.35
N SER A 427 -20.95 5.80 5.34
CA SER A 427 -22.08 6.74 5.16
C SER A 427 -21.63 8.16 4.81
N LEU A 428 -20.35 8.50 5.06
CA LEU A 428 -19.79 9.82 4.79
C LEU A 428 -19.52 10.06 3.28
N PRO A 429 -19.29 11.32 2.87
CA PRO A 429 -18.95 11.64 1.48
C PRO A 429 -17.74 10.86 0.97
N PRO A 430 -17.71 10.41 -0.30
CA PRO A 430 -16.70 9.47 -0.78
C PRO A 430 -15.28 10.04 -0.80
N ALA A 431 -14.31 9.18 -0.51
CA ALA A 431 -12.88 9.45 -0.58
C ALA A 431 -12.15 8.19 -1.08
N PRO A 432 -10.92 8.31 -1.60
CA PRO A 432 -10.14 7.13 -2.00
C PRO A 432 -9.66 6.37 -0.76
N SER A 433 -9.34 5.09 -0.95
CA SER A 433 -8.62 4.31 0.06
C SER A 433 -7.29 4.98 0.41
N GLN A 434 -6.86 4.85 1.66
CA GLN A 434 -5.60 5.39 2.16
C GLN A 434 -4.42 4.56 1.66
N GLY A 435 -3.99 4.83 0.43
CA GLY A 435 -2.86 4.17 -0.24
C GLY A 435 -2.14 5.12 -1.21
N GLY A 436 -0.98 4.69 -1.70
CA GLY A 436 -0.18 5.45 -2.66
C GLY A 436 0.32 6.81 -2.16
N SER A 437 0.27 7.06 -0.84
CA SER A 437 0.66 8.35 -0.24
C SER A 437 -0.10 9.55 -0.80
N THR A 438 -1.34 9.36 -1.26
CA THR A 438 -2.14 10.37 -1.97
C THR A 438 -3.22 11.04 -1.13
N THR A 439 -3.45 10.58 0.11
CA THR A 439 -4.61 11.02 0.91
C THR A 439 -4.55 12.50 1.24
N LEU A 440 -3.40 13.00 1.70
CA LEU A 440 -3.26 14.41 2.07
C LEU A 440 -3.41 15.33 0.85
N SER A 441 -2.78 14.98 -0.29
CA SER A 441 -2.89 15.75 -1.53
C SER A 441 -4.31 15.73 -2.11
N THR A 442 -5.06 14.64 -1.91
CA THR A 442 -6.41 14.49 -2.44
C THR A 442 -7.46 15.12 -1.53
N VAL A 443 -7.57 14.66 -0.28
CA VAL A 443 -8.60 15.09 0.67
C VAL A 443 -8.29 16.49 1.19
N GLY A 444 -7.01 16.84 1.36
CA GLY A 444 -6.61 18.19 1.79
C GLY A 444 -6.99 19.28 0.80
N THR A 445 -6.94 18.97 -0.51
CA THR A 445 -7.45 19.87 -1.55
C THR A 445 -8.97 20.03 -1.45
N ALA A 446 -9.72 18.95 -1.23
CA ALA A 446 -11.16 19.04 -1.04
C ALA A 446 -11.54 19.82 0.23
N VAL A 447 -10.76 19.71 1.31
CA VAL A 447 -10.91 20.55 2.50
C VAL A 447 -10.69 22.03 2.15
N ASN A 448 -9.64 22.33 1.39
CA ASN A 448 -9.41 23.69 0.91
C ASN A 448 -10.62 24.26 0.16
N ASP A 449 -11.17 23.50 -0.77
CA ASP A 449 -12.30 23.95 -1.60
C ASP A 449 -13.55 24.19 -0.74
N VAL A 450 -13.83 23.32 0.23
CA VAL A 450 -14.91 23.52 1.21
C VAL A 450 -14.69 24.80 2.03
N CYS A 451 -13.47 25.03 2.52
CA CYS A 451 -13.16 26.25 3.28
C CYS A 451 -13.33 27.52 2.43
N VAL A 452 -12.87 27.51 1.18
CA VAL A 452 -13.07 28.62 0.24
C VAL A 452 -14.56 28.87 -0.02
N SER A 453 -15.33 27.80 -0.26
CA SER A 453 -16.77 27.91 -0.47
C SER A 453 -17.50 28.46 0.76
N LEU A 454 -17.17 27.98 1.96
CA LEU A 454 -17.75 28.50 3.21
C LEU A 454 -17.49 29.99 3.39
N LYS A 455 -16.25 30.45 3.12
CA LYS A 455 -15.93 31.89 3.17
C LYS A 455 -16.77 32.72 2.21
N SER A 456 -16.96 32.25 0.97
CA SER A 456 -17.80 32.92 -0.01
C SER A 456 -19.24 33.03 0.48
N THR A 457 -19.82 31.92 0.97
CA THR A 457 -21.18 31.88 1.49
C THR A 457 -21.36 32.79 2.72
N ILE A 458 -20.38 32.85 3.62
CA ILE A 458 -20.42 33.75 4.78
C ILE A 458 -20.40 35.22 4.32
N ALA A 459 -19.54 35.57 3.35
CA ALA A 459 -19.49 36.92 2.82
C ALA A 459 -20.81 37.33 2.15
N GLU A 460 -21.45 36.42 1.42
CA GLU A 460 -22.78 36.62 0.82
C GLU A 460 -23.87 36.80 1.91
N LEU A 461 -23.87 35.96 2.95
CA LEU A 461 -24.80 36.11 4.09
C LEU A 461 -24.58 37.42 4.86
N ALA A 462 -23.33 37.85 5.02
CA ALA A 462 -23.00 39.13 5.63
C ALA A 462 -23.58 40.29 4.82
N ALA A 463 -23.33 40.30 3.50
CA ALA A 463 -23.88 41.31 2.60
C ALA A 463 -25.41 41.35 2.64
N ASN A 464 -26.08 40.19 2.56
CA ASN A 464 -27.54 40.10 2.62
C ASN A 464 -28.12 40.60 3.96
N ALA A 465 -27.36 40.45 5.04
CA ALA A 465 -27.72 40.95 6.36
C ALA A 465 -27.27 42.40 6.63
N ASN A 466 -26.82 43.14 5.62
CA ASN A 466 -26.24 44.48 5.74
C ASN A 466 -25.09 44.55 6.77
N MET A 467 -24.23 43.52 6.79
CA MET A 467 -23.00 43.45 7.56
C MET A 467 -21.79 43.59 6.63
N ASP A 468 -20.64 44.01 7.17
CA ASP A 468 -19.39 44.05 6.40
C ASP A 468 -18.98 42.62 5.98
N ALA A 469 -18.47 42.43 4.75
CA ALA A 469 -18.04 41.12 4.26
C ALA A 469 -16.89 40.50 5.07
N THR A 470 -16.16 41.31 5.84
CA THR A 470 -15.10 40.91 6.78
C THR A 470 -15.59 40.70 8.21
N SER A 471 -16.90 40.83 8.45
CA SER A 471 -17.51 40.61 9.77
C SER A 471 -17.19 39.20 10.29
N ASN A 472 -17.12 39.09 11.62
CA ASN A 472 -16.91 37.79 12.25
C ASN A 472 -18.01 36.81 11.82
N PHE A 473 -17.63 35.68 11.24
CA PHE A 473 -18.60 34.71 10.71
C PHE A 473 -19.59 34.21 11.77
N VAL A 474 -19.20 34.18 13.05
CA VAL A 474 -20.09 33.80 14.16
C VAL A 474 -21.24 34.79 14.30
N GLU A 475 -20.97 36.09 14.14
CA GLU A 475 -21.99 37.12 14.19
C GLU A 475 -22.90 37.04 12.97
N VAL A 476 -22.32 36.81 11.78
CA VAL A 476 -23.06 36.63 10.53
C VAL A 476 -24.03 35.45 10.64
N LEU A 477 -23.57 34.31 11.18
CA LEU A 477 -24.38 33.10 11.37
C LEU A 477 -25.39 33.18 12.52
N LYS A 478 -25.26 34.12 13.46
CA LYS A 478 -26.26 34.33 14.53
C LYS A 478 -27.40 35.23 14.06
N LYS A 479 -27.17 36.05 13.04
CA LYS A 479 -28.12 37.01 12.49
C LYS A 479 -29.00 36.42 11.38
N ASN A 480 -28.51 35.38 10.71
CA ASN A 480 -29.20 34.61 9.66
C ASN A 480 -29.49 33.21 10.17
#